data_AF-A0A496TR54-F1
#
_entry.id   AF-A0A496TR54-F1
#
_cell.length_a   1.000
_cell.length_b   1.000
_cell.length_c   1.000
_cell.angle_alpha   90.00
_cell.angle_beta   90.00
_cell.angle_gamma   90.00
#
_symmetry.space_group_name_H-M   'P 1'
#
loop_
_entity.id
_entity.type
_entity.pdbx_description
1 polymer ?
#
loop_
_entity_poly.entity_id
_entity_poly.type
_entity_poly.pdbx_seq_one_letter_code
_entity_poly.pdbx_strand_id
1 'polypeptide(L)' 'MEEATIVNCLVKVGDEVKKGDIIFEVETDKAVLEMESPADGFVKHILAET' A
#
# COMPACT_ATOMS: atom_id res chain seq x y z
N MET A 1 -18.87 3.85 -3.99
CA MET A 1 -17.49 3.48 -4.37
C MET A 1 -16.64 4.59 -3.81
N GLU A 2 -15.98 4.36 -2.68
CA GLU A 2 -14.95 5.30 -2.23
C GLU A 2 -13.73 5.01 -3.08
N GLU A 3 -13.52 5.86 -4.09
CA GLU A 3 -12.33 5.87 -4.91
C GLU A 3 -11.24 6.55 -4.10
N ALA A 4 -10.13 5.84 -3.86
CA ALA A 4 -8.96 6.38 -3.19
C ALA A 4 -7.81 6.39 -4.19
N THR A 5 -7.11 7.51 -4.28
CA THR A 5 -5.96 7.67 -5.16
C THR A 5 -4.73 7.19 -4.40
N ILE A 6 -3.97 6.28 -4.99
CA ILE A 6 -2.66 5.92 -4.42
C ILE A 6 -1.79 7.17 -4.54
N VAL A 7 -1.28 7.69 -3.43
CA VAL A 7 -0.35 8.83 -3.42
C VAL A 7 1.09 8.34 -3.29
N ASN A 8 1.30 7.20 -2.63
CA ASN A 8 2.63 6.68 -2.41
C ASN A 8 2.65 5.15 -2.32
N CYS A 9 3.63 4.52 -2.95
CA CYS A 9 3.92 3.10 -2.80
C CYS A 9 5.23 2.96 -2.03
N LEU A 10 5.13 2.47 -0.79
CA LEU A 10 6.26 2.38 0.15
C LEU A 10 7.02 1.06 0.01
N VAL A 11 6.55 0.15 -0.83
CA VAL A 11 7.13 -1.18 -1.06
C VAL A 11 7.40 -1.42 -2.53
N LYS A 12 8.38 -2.27 -2.83
CA LYS A 12 8.73 -2.65 -4.20
C LYS A 12 8.59 -4.14 -4.40
N VAL A 13 8.44 -4.54 -5.67
CA VAL A 13 8.45 -5.95 -6.03
C VAL A 13 9.78 -6.57 -5.60
N GLY A 14 9.70 -7.60 -4.76
CA GLY A 14 10.84 -8.26 -4.14
C GLY A 14 11.13 -7.84 -2.70
N ASP A 15 10.48 -6.79 -2.18
CA ASP A 15 10.66 -6.38 -0.79
C ASP A 15 9.97 -7.37 0.18
N GLU A 16 10.61 -7.56 1.33
CA GLU A 16 10.05 -8.30 2.46
C GLU A 16 9.20 -7.35 3.31
N VAL A 17 7.94 -7.73 3.54
CA VAL A 17 6.97 -6.96 4.32
C VAL A 17 6.53 -7.77 5.52
N LYS A 18 6.34 -7.11 6.66
CA LYS A 18 5.82 -7.74 7.88
C LYS A 18 4.39 -7.32 8.16
N LYS A 19 3.69 -8.10 8.97
CA LYS A 19 2.35 -7.74 9.43
C LYS A 19 2.39 -6.39 10.17
N GLY A 20 1.66 -5.41 9.67
CA GLY A 20 1.64 -4.05 10.20
C GLY A 20 2.61 -3.08 9.50
N ASP A 21 3.44 -3.53 8.57
CA ASP A 21 4.25 -2.62 7.76
C ASP A 21 3.38 -1.89 6.74
N ILE A 22 3.60 -0.58 6.59
CA ILE A 22 2.85 0.25 5.65
C ILE A 22 3.31 -0.06 4.23
N ILE A 23 2.36 -0.49 3.39
CA ILE A 23 2.58 -0.88 1.99
C ILE A 23 2.19 0.23 1.00
N PHE A 24 1.09 0.93 1.26
CA PHE A 24 0.59 2.00 0.40
C PHE A 24 0.03 3.16 1.21
N GLU A 25 0.24 4.37 0.73
CA GLU A 25 -0.49 5.55 1.20
C GLU A 25 -1.53 5.89 0.14
N VAL A 26 -2.79 5.96 0.56
CA VAL A 26 -3.90 6.33 -0.31
C VAL A 26 -4.58 7.59 0.22
N GLU A 27 -4.84 8.53 -0.67
CA GLU A 27 -5.53 9.77 -0.35
C GLU A 27 -6.98 9.68 -0.82
N THR A 28 -7.89 10.04 0.08
CA THR A 28 -9.29 10.26 -0.21
C THR A 28 -9.59 11.75 -0.08
N ASP A 29 -10.75 12.20 -0.57
CA ASP A 29 -11.22 13.59 -0.50
C ASP A 29 -11.20 14.20 0.92
N LYS A 30 -11.11 13.38 1.97
CA LYS A 30 -11.18 13.83 3.37
C LYS A 30 -9.98 13.44 4.22
N ALA A 31 -9.19 12.45 3.83
CA ALA A 31 -8.10 11.93 4.64
C ALA A 31 -7.09 11.11 3.83
N VAL A 32 -5.85 11.11 4.31
CA VAL A 32 -4.81 10.16 3.90
C VAL A 32 -4.92 8.93 4.81
N LEU A 33 -4.95 7.76 4.19
CA LEU A 33 -5.04 6.45 4.83
C LEU A 33 -3.78 5.65 4.50
N GLU A 34 -3.27 4.98 5.52
CA GLU A 34 -2.12 4.08 5.40
C GLU A 34 -2.66 2.64 5.31
N MET A 35 -2.33 1.97 4.21
CA MET A 35 -2.58 0.53 4.06
C MET A 35 -1.40 -0.23 4.63
N GLU A 36 -1.68 -1.07 5.61
CA GLU A 36 -0.71 -1.97 6.22
C GLU A 36 -0.78 -3.38 5.61
N SER A 37 0.34 -4.10 5.65
CA SER A 37 0.37 -5.49 5.25
C SER A 37 -0.39 -6.36 6.26
N PRO A 38 -1.35 -7.19 5.80
CA PRO A 38 -2.12 -8.07 6.69
C PRO A 38 -1.30 -9.28 7.19
N ALA A 39 -0.16 -9.56 6.55
CA ALA A 39 0.67 -10.72 6.83
C ALA A 39 2.14 -10.47 6.49
N ASP A 40 3.02 -11.29 7.07
CA ASP A 40 4.43 -11.33 6.72
C ASP A 40 4.63 -12.07 5.39
N GLY A 41 5.53 -11.57 4.53
CA GLY A 41 5.82 -12.18 3.24
C GLY A 41 6.65 -11.28 2.33
N PHE A 42 6.53 -11.50 1.03
CA PHE A 42 7.29 -10.79 0.01
C PHE A 42 6.36 -10.21 -1.04
N VAL A 43 6.63 -9.00 -1.49
CA VAL A 43 5.84 -8.33 -2.53
C VAL A 43 6.14 -8.99 -3.88
N LYS A 44 5.19 -9.79 -4.37
CA LYS A 44 5.38 -10.53 -5.61
C LYS A 44 5.16 -9.69 -6.87
N HIS A 45 4.12 -8.85 -6.86
CA HIS A 45 3.80 -7.91 -7.94
C HIS A 45 2.94 -6.78 -7.39
N ILE A 46 3.15 -5.57 -7.94
CA ILE A 46 2.33 -4.39 -7.68
C ILE A 46 1.53 -4.15 -8.96
N LEU A 47 0.20 -4.22 -8.86
CA LEU A 47 -0.72 -4.09 -10.00
C LEU A 47 -1.38 -2.71 -10.07
N ALA A 48 -1.11 -1.86 -9.09
CA ALA A 48 -1.66 -0.53 -8.97
C ALA A 48 -0.49 0.45 -8.77
N GLU A 49 -0.39 1.40 -9.67
CA GLU A 49 0.60 2.46 -9.69
C GLU A 49 -0.13 3.78 -10.02
N THR A 50 0.41 4.89 -9.49
CA THR A 50 -0.09 6.27 -9.65
C THR A 50 -0.24 6.69 -11.10
#